data_AF-A0A2N5Q0C1-F1
#
_entry.id   AF-A0A2N5Q0C1-F1
#
_cell.length_a   1.000
_cell.length_b   1.000
_cell.length_c   1.000
_cell.angle_alpha   90.00
_cell.angle_beta   90.00
_cell.angle_gamma   90.00
#
_symmetry.space_group_name_H-M   'P 1'
#
loop_
_entity.id
_entity.type
_entity.pdbx_description
1 polymer ?
#
loop_
_entity_poly.entity_id
_entity_poly.type
_entity_poly.pdbx_seq_one_letter_code
_entity_poly.pdbx_strand_id
1 'polypeptide(L)'
;MLNYIKSECYRVMHSRSTYVMTGIMAVLPVLFHIILYVTGVSSSTTQDFPYDITSFSFSFLAGSPMLFTYAGLIVAAVLYEDEHKNGNIKNAVAFGISREKLFLGKCMTAVLTATVIMALVLIAYIGSAWFLLEHTGPTSLKIILTEIPAVYGTAVASMILGIALLAYIKNEVMAAMLWAVIIYVIPKVLLLAGMVLLAQWGIEFLWDFAQLLPANLFQFGAEVNMSHCEVLWKTSQGMTKCVIVGIVETVLAIVAGIVMLRKKEV
;
A
#
# COMPACT_ATOMS: atom_id res chain seq x y z
N MET A 1 -3.53 9.55 25.38
CA MET A 1 -3.15 9.02 24.05
C MET A 1 -3.23 7.50 24.01
N LEU A 2 -2.44 6.77 24.81
CA LEU A 2 -2.47 5.30 24.81
C LEU A 2 -3.86 4.69 25.06
N ASN A 3 -4.65 5.24 25.99
CA ASN A 3 -6.02 4.77 26.24
C ASN A 3 -6.94 4.95 25.02
N TYR A 4 -6.78 6.05 24.27
CA TYR A 4 -7.54 6.28 23.04
C TYR A 4 -7.15 5.27 21.96
N ILE A 5 -5.84 5.06 21.75
CA ILE A 5 -5.33 4.06 20.79
C ILE A 5 -5.82 2.66 21.16
N LYS A 6 -5.79 2.29 22.45
CA LYS A 6 -6.30 1.01 22.92
C LYS A 6 -7.79 0.85 22.62
N SER A 7 -8.58 1.91 22.87
CA SER A 7 -10.02 1.92 22.56
C SER A 7 -10.28 1.78 21.06
N GLU A 8 -9.52 2.50 20.22
CA GLU A 8 -9.66 2.40 18.76
C GLU A 8 -9.22 1.02 18.25
N CYS A 9 -8.11 0.47 18.74
CA CYS A 9 -7.71 -0.90 18.40
C CYS A 9 -8.79 -1.90 18.81
N TYR A 10 -9.40 -1.74 19.99
CA TYR A 10 -10.49 -2.61 20.44
C TYR A 10 -11.70 -2.53 19.50
N ARG A 11 -12.10 -1.31 19.11
CA ARG A 11 -13.19 -1.07 18.13
C ARG A 11 -12.90 -1.76 16.81
N VAL A 12 -11.69 -1.60 16.27
CA VAL A 12 -11.29 -2.16 14.98
C VAL A 12 -11.26 -3.68 15.00
N MET A 13 -10.74 -4.28 16.08
CA MET A 13 -10.70 -5.73 16.28
C MET A 13 -12.08 -6.37 16.45
N HIS A 14 -13.12 -5.59 16.73
CA HIS A 14 -14.50 -6.09 16.85
C HIS A 14 -15.41 -5.57 15.71
N SER A 15 -14.85 -4.90 14.71
CA SER A 15 -15.61 -4.41 13.57
C SER A 15 -15.80 -5.50 12.53
N ARG A 16 -17.05 -5.72 12.14
CA ARG A 16 -17.41 -6.59 11.02
C ARG A 16 -16.74 -6.14 9.72
N SER A 17 -16.63 -4.82 9.49
CA SER A 17 -16.02 -4.24 8.29
C SER A 17 -14.55 -4.66 8.17
N THR A 18 -13.79 -4.62 9.28
CA THR A 18 -12.39 -5.08 9.32
C THR A 18 -12.26 -6.56 8.98
N TYR A 19 -13.11 -7.42 9.55
CA TYR A 19 -13.07 -8.87 9.27
C TYR A 19 -13.42 -9.19 7.82
N VAL A 20 -14.45 -8.55 7.27
CA VAL A 20 -14.86 -8.75 5.87
C VAL A 20 -13.76 -8.29 4.92
N MET A 21 -13.18 -7.10 5.14
CA MET A 21 -12.07 -6.59 4.35
C MET A 21 -10.87 -7.56 4.40
N THR A 22 -10.46 -7.98 5.60
CA THR A 22 -9.33 -8.91 5.80
C THR A 22 -9.59 -10.24 5.09
N GLY A 23 -10.82 -10.77 5.21
CA GLY A 23 -11.23 -11.99 4.54
C GLY A 23 -11.16 -11.88 3.01
N ILE A 24 -11.69 -10.80 2.44
CA ILE A 24 -11.63 -10.55 0.98
C ILE A 24 -10.16 -10.46 0.52
N MET A 25 -9.34 -9.66 1.21
CA MET A 25 -7.93 -9.48 0.84
C MET A 25 -7.10 -10.76 0.97
N ALA A 26 -7.47 -11.69 1.87
CA ALA A 26 -6.80 -12.98 2.01
C ALA A 26 -7.33 -14.04 1.04
N VAL A 27 -8.63 -14.02 0.72
CA VAL A 27 -9.27 -14.99 -0.19
C VAL A 27 -8.88 -14.72 -1.65
N LEU A 28 -8.80 -13.45 -2.07
CA LEU A 28 -8.48 -13.12 -3.47
C LEU A 28 -7.16 -13.72 -3.96
N PRO A 29 -6.02 -13.62 -3.23
CA PRO A 29 -4.77 -14.25 -3.66
C PRO A 29 -4.84 -15.79 -3.63
N VAL A 30 -5.59 -16.38 -2.70
CA VAL A 30 -5.81 -17.84 -2.68
C VAL A 30 -6.59 -18.29 -3.91
N LEU A 31 -7.67 -17.58 -4.26
CA LEU A 31 -8.44 -17.85 -5.48
C LEU A 31 -7.57 -17.70 -6.74
N PHE A 32 -6.70 -16.67 -6.77
CA PHE A 32 -5.73 -16.50 -7.85
C PHE A 32 -4.85 -17.76 -8.01
N HIS A 33 -4.29 -18.30 -6.93
CA HIS A 33 -3.49 -19.53 -7.01
C HIS A 33 -4.30 -20.78 -7.38
N ILE A 34 -5.54 -20.90 -6.90
CA ILE A 34 -6.44 -21.99 -7.29
C ILE A 34 -6.70 -21.95 -8.80
N ILE A 35 -6.94 -20.76 -9.37
CA ILE A 35 -7.16 -20.61 -10.81
C ILE A 35 -5.91 -21.04 -11.59
N LEU A 36 -4.72 -20.62 -11.17
CA LEU A 36 -3.46 -21.02 -11.81
C LEU A 36 -3.28 -22.54 -11.77
N TYR A 37 -3.45 -23.15 -10.60
CA TYR A 37 -3.34 -24.59 -10.42
C TYR A 37 -4.35 -25.38 -11.27
N VAL A 38 -5.64 -25.04 -11.19
CA VAL A 38 -6.69 -25.76 -11.93
C VAL A 38 -6.48 -25.64 -13.44
N THR A 39 -6.05 -24.47 -13.91
CA THR A 39 -5.74 -24.26 -15.33
C THR A 39 -4.51 -25.07 -15.77
N GLY A 40 -3.46 -25.12 -14.93
CA GLY A 40 -2.28 -25.95 -15.16
C GLY A 40 -2.60 -27.44 -15.29
N VAL A 41 -3.32 -27.98 -14.30
CA VAL A 41 -3.78 -29.38 -14.32
C VAL A 41 -4.65 -29.67 -15.54
N SER A 42 -5.58 -28.78 -15.90
CA SER A 42 -6.48 -28.99 -17.04
C SER A 42 -5.76 -28.94 -18.38
N SER A 43 -4.69 -28.15 -18.50
CA SER A 43 -3.97 -27.94 -19.76
C SER A 43 -2.86 -28.97 -19.99
N SER A 44 -2.40 -29.66 -18.94
CA SER A 44 -1.33 -30.67 -18.97
C SER A 44 -1.45 -31.77 -20.04
N THR A 45 -2.64 -31.98 -20.60
CA THR A 45 -2.90 -33.00 -21.65
C THR A 45 -2.98 -32.44 -23.07
N THR A 46 -3.03 -31.11 -23.25
CA THR A 46 -3.28 -30.46 -24.56
C THR A 46 -2.29 -29.34 -24.88
N GLN A 47 -1.80 -28.59 -23.89
CA GLN A 47 -0.83 -27.51 -24.03
C GLN A 47 -0.20 -27.19 -22.66
N ASP A 48 1.13 -27.05 -22.58
CA ASP A 48 1.79 -26.63 -21.34
C ASP A 48 1.34 -25.22 -20.92
N PHE A 49 0.93 -25.07 -19.65
CA PHE A 49 0.49 -23.81 -19.07
C PHE A 49 1.63 -23.22 -18.21
N PRO A 50 2.32 -22.15 -18.63
CA PRO A 50 3.58 -21.73 -18.00
C PRO A 50 3.40 -20.88 -16.72
N TYR A 51 2.18 -20.74 -16.21
CA TYR A 51 1.85 -19.79 -15.14
C TYR A 51 1.53 -20.47 -13.80
N ASP A 52 1.48 -21.81 -13.74
CA ASP A 52 1.22 -22.60 -12.52
C ASP A 52 2.46 -22.80 -11.64
N ILE A 53 3.40 -21.85 -11.69
CA ILE A 53 4.66 -21.86 -10.97
C ILE A 53 4.73 -20.72 -9.95
N THR A 54 5.44 -20.92 -8.85
CA THR A 54 5.59 -19.90 -7.80
C THR A 54 6.25 -18.63 -8.32
N SER A 55 7.19 -18.74 -9.28
CA SER A 55 7.89 -17.58 -9.82
C SER A 55 6.93 -16.63 -10.54
N PHE A 56 5.91 -17.14 -11.25
CA PHE A 56 4.92 -16.27 -11.89
C PHE A 56 4.15 -15.47 -10.85
N SER A 57 3.63 -16.16 -9.83
CA SER A 57 2.88 -15.49 -8.76
C SER A 57 3.75 -14.46 -8.05
N PHE A 58 4.94 -14.83 -7.60
CA PHE A 58 5.83 -13.88 -6.91
C PHE A 58 6.24 -12.71 -7.79
N SER A 59 6.41 -12.94 -9.11
CA SER A 59 6.68 -11.87 -10.07
C SER A 59 5.49 -10.93 -10.24
N PHE A 60 4.26 -11.43 -10.16
CA PHE A 60 3.06 -10.59 -10.16
C PHE A 60 3.06 -9.61 -8.98
N LEU A 61 3.35 -10.09 -7.77
CA LEU A 61 3.42 -9.22 -6.59
C LEU A 61 4.59 -8.24 -6.67
N ALA A 62 5.82 -8.75 -6.89
CA ALA A 62 7.03 -7.95 -6.95
C ALA A 62 7.04 -6.95 -8.13
N GLY A 63 6.35 -7.26 -9.22
CA GLY A 63 6.16 -6.38 -10.38
C GLY A 63 5.08 -5.32 -10.17
N SER A 64 4.27 -5.43 -9.11
CA SER A 64 3.23 -4.45 -8.77
C SER A 64 3.27 -3.94 -7.32
N PRO A 65 4.38 -3.33 -6.86
CA PRO A 65 4.52 -2.83 -5.48
C PRO A 65 3.46 -1.80 -5.06
N MET A 66 2.84 -1.13 -6.03
CA MET A 66 1.73 -0.20 -5.78
C MET A 66 0.50 -0.87 -5.16
N LEU A 67 0.33 -2.20 -5.27
CA LEU A 67 -0.75 -2.93 -4.60
C LEU A 67 -0.78 -2.67 -3.09
N PHE A 68 0.37 -2.54 -2.45
CA PHE A 68 0.48 -2.22 -1.02
C PHE A 68 -0.06 -0.82 -0.70
N THR A 69 0.16 0.15 -1.59
CA THR A 69 -0.35 1.52 -1.42
C THR A 69 -1.88 1.58 -1.55
N TYR A 70 -2.45 0.83 -2.49
CA TYR A 70 -3.90 0.70 -2.66
C TYR A 70 -4.54 -0.02 -1.48
N ALA A 71 -3.92 -1.10 -1.00
CA ALA A 71 -4.32 -1.79 0.23
C ALA A 71 -4.35 -0.81 1.43
N GLY A 72 -3.34 0.06 1.56
CA GLY A 72 -3.32 1.11 2.56
C GLY A 72 -4.50 2.06 2.49
N LEU A 73 -4.91 2.51 1.29
CA LEU A 73 -6.10 3.34 1.12
C LEU A 73 -7.38 2.60 1.51
N ILE A 74 -7.53 1.32 1.13
CA ILE A 74 -8.70 0.51 1.47
C ILE A 74 -8.83 0.39 3.00
N VAL A 75 -7.71 0.10 3.69
CA VAL A 75 -7.69 0.07 5.16
C VAL A 75 -8.06 1.43 5.73
N ALA A 76 -7.53 2.54 5.20
CA ALA A 76 -7.91 3.88 5.64
C ALA A 76 -9.41 4.15 5.50
N ALA A 77 -10.01 3.77 4.37
CA ALA A 77 -11.44 3.97 4.09
C ALA A 77 -12.32 3.17 5.06
N VAL A 78 -12.03 1.88 5.24
CA VAL A 78 -12.80 1.00 6.14
C VAL A 78 -12.72 1.48 7.58
N LEU A 79 -11.54 1.88 8.05
CA LEU A 79 -11.35 2.37 9.41
C LEU A 79 -12.04 3.72 9.66
N TYR A 80 -12.18 4.55 8.61
CA TYR A 80 -12.82 5.85 8.68
C TYR A 80 -14.36 5.77 8.59
N GLU A 81 -14.91 4.93 7.72
CA GLU A 81 -16.36 4.71 7.56
C GLU A 81 -17.05 4.35 8.88
N ASP A 82 -16.44 3.43 9.63
CA ASP A 82 -16.97 2.96 10.92
C ASP A 82 -17.06 4.10 11.95
N GLU A 83 -16.33 5.19 11.77
CA GLU A 83 -16.34 6.32 12.69
C GLU A 83 -17.33 7.41 12.27
N HIS A 84 -17.49 7.64 10.95
CA HIS A 84 -18.50 8.57 10.44
C HIS A 84 -19.92 8.11 10.81
N LYS A 85 -20.18 6.80 10.73
CA LYS A 85 -21.46 6.19 11.12
C LYS A 85 -21.75 6.31 12.62
N ASN A 86 -20.70 6.37 13.46
CA ASN A 86 -20.82 6.31 14.92
C ASN A 86 -20.72 7.68 15.63
N GLY A 87 -20.45 8.79 14.92
CA GLY A 87 -20.49 10.15 15.49
C GLY A 87 -19.40 10.48 16.53
N ASN A 88 -18.41 9.60 16.72
CA ASN A 88 -17.46 9.64 17.84
C ASN A 88 -16.54 10.87 17.89
N ILE A 89 -16.30 11.54 16.76
CA ILE A 89 -15.39 12.70 16.69
C ILE A 89 -15.92 13.88 17.54
N LYS A 90 -17.23 14.10 17.55
CA LYS A 90 -17.84 15.20 18.32
C LYS A 90 -17.73 14.95 19.83
N ASN A 91 -17.92 13.71 20.25
CA ASN A 91 -17.78 13.31 21.65
C ASN A 91 -16.32 13.44 22.12
N ALA A 92 -15.36 12.93 21.35
CA ALA A 92 -13.94 12.97 21.75
C ALA A 92 -13.36 14.40 21.80
N VAL A 93 -13.79 15.28 20.90
CA VAL A 93 -13.41 16.71 20.95
C VAL A 93 -14.09 17.42 22.14
N ALA A 94 -15.34 17.07 22.48
CA ALA A 94 -16.02 17.58 23.67
C ALA A 94 -15.33 17.15 24.99
N PHE A 95 -14.65 16.00 25.00
CA PHE A 95 -13.80 15.55 26.12
C PHE A 95 -12.40 16.21 26.16
N GLY A 96 -12.12 17.21 25.34
CA GLY A 96 -10.90 18.04 25.43
C GLY A 96 -9.65 17.47 24.74
N ILE A 97 -9.77 16.44 23.89
CA ILE A 97 -8.64 15.94 23.09
C ILE A 97 -8.47 16.81 21.83
N SER A 98 -7.25 17.31 21.59
CA SER A 98 -6.97 18.09 20.38
C SER A 98 -7.11 17.24 19.10
N ARG A 99 -7.54 17.87 18.00
CA ARG A 99 -7.76 17.18 16.71
C ARG A 99 -6.52 16.50 16.17
N GLU A 100 -5.35 17.10 16.40
CA GLU A 100 -4.05 16.54 16.02
C GLU A 100 -3.78 15.22 16.74
N LYS A 101 -4.10 15.17 18.04
CA LYS A 101 -3.96 13.97 18.84
C LYS A 101 -4.93 12.87 18.38
N LEU A 102 -6.17 13.23 18.03
CA LEU A 102 -7.11 12.26 17.44
C LEU A 102 -6.60 11.71 16.11
N PHE A 103 -6.13 12.58 15.22
CA PHE A 103 -5.55 12.17 13.94
C PHE A 103 -4.34 11.24 14.11
N LEU A 104 -3.38 11.60 14.96
CA LEU A 104 -2.21 10.76 15.22
C LEU A 104 -2.58 9.42 15.85
N GLY A 105 -3.54 9.42 16.79
CA GLY A 105 -4.07 8.18 17.37
C GLY A 105 -4.66 7.25 16.32
N LYS A 106 -5.42 7.79 15.36
CA LYS A 106 -5.96 7.02 14.24
C LYS A 106 -4.88 6.49 13.31
N CYS A 107 -3.90 7.32 12.95
CA CYS A 107 -2.78 6.88 12.13
C CYS A 107 -2.05 5.71 12.80
N MET A 108 -1.80 5.78 14.11
CA MET A 108 -1.16 4.70 14.86
C MET A 108 -2.02 3.43 14.86
N THR A 109 -3.32 3.52 15.16
CA THR A 109 -4.22 2.36 15.11
C THR A 109 -4.28 1.77 13.71
N ALA A 110 -4.39 2.60 12.67
CA ALA A 110 -4.44 2.16 11.28
C ALA A 110 -3.16 1.47 10.85
N VAL A 111 -1.98 2.00 11.23
CA VAL A 111 -0.69 1.33 10.99
C VAL A 111 -0.67 -0.04 11.64
N LEU A 112 -1.00 -0.15 12.93
CA LEU A 112 -1.01 -1.43 13.63
C LEU A 112 -1.96 -2.44 12.99
N THR A 113 -3.18 -2.02 12.64
CA THR A 113 -4.16 -2.87 11.98
C THR A 113 -3.69 -3.29 10.59
N ALA A 114 -3.17 -2.35 9.79
CA ALA A 114 -2.66 -2.63 8.45
C ALA A 114 -1.48 -3.61 8.48
N THR A 115 -0.56 -3.50 9.46
CA THR A 115 0.55 -4.45 9.62
C THR A 115 0.05 -5.86 9.89
N VAL A 116 -0.95 -6.01 10.77
CA VAL A 116 -1.53 -7.33 11.09
C VAL A 116 -2.25 -7.91 9.87
N ILE A 117 -3.05 -7.10 9.16
CA ILE A 117 -3.75 -7.54 7.94
C ILE A 117 -2.74 -7.94 6.87
N MET A 118 -1.70 -7.13 6.65
CA MET A 118 -0.64 -7.44 5.69
C MET A 118 0.03 -8.77 6.03
N ALA A 119 0.36 -9.02 7.30
CA ALA A 119 0.94 -10.29 7.71
C ALA A 119 0.01 -11.49 7.42
N LEU A 120 -1.29 -11.37 7.75
CA LEU A 120 -2.27 -12.42 7.49
C LEU A 120 -2.45 -12.69 5.99
N VAL A 121 -2.57 -11.63 5.18
CA VAL A 121 -2.72 -11.72 3.73
C VAL A 121 -1.46 -12.32 3.08
N LEU A 122 -0.27 -11.93 3.53
CA LEU A 122 0.99 -12.49 3.03
C LEU A 122 1.16 -13.96 3.43
N ILE A 123 0.75 -14.37 4.64
CA ILE A 123 0.74 -15.78 5.04
C ILE A 123 -0.21 -16.58 4.14
N ALA A 124 -1.41 -16.07 3.88
CA ALA A 124 -2.36 -16.72 2.98
C ALA A 124 -1.82 -16.81 1.54
N TYR A 125 -1.22 -15.73 1.04
CA TYR A 125 -0.63 -15.65 -0.29
C TYR A 125 0.57 -16.60 -0.44
N ILE A 126 1.58 -16.49 0.41
CA ILE A 126 2.77 -17.35 0.37
C ILE A 126 2.39 -18.80 0.62
N GLY A 127 1.54 -19.07 1.62
CA GLY A 127 1.11 -20.42 1.97
C GLY A 127 0.34 -21.10 0.84
N SER A 128 -0.59 -20.39 0.18
CA SER A 128 -1.32 -20.95 -0.96
C SER A 128 -0.47 -21.10 -2.22
N ALA A 129 0.43 -20.16 -2.51
CA ALA A 129 1.39 -20.31 -3.61
C ALA A 129 2.27 -21.55 -3.38
N TRP A 130 2.75 -21.71 -2.14
CA TRP A 130 3.63 -22.81 -1.80
C TRP A 130 2.91 -24.17 -1.78
N PHE A 131 1.63 -24.19 -1.44
CA PHE A 131 0.87 -25.43 -1.40
C PHE A 131 0.36 -25.88 -2.77
N LEU A 132 0.01 -24.93 -3.65
CA LEU A 132 -0.68 -25.24 -4.91
C LEU A 132 0.22 -25.21 -6.14
N LEU A 133 1.27 -24.38 -6.17
CA LEU A 133 2.06 -24.12 -7.38
C LEU A 133 3.41 -24.83 -7.35
N GLU A 134 3.95 -25.12 -8.53
CA GLU A 134 5.28 -25.74 -8.66
C GLU A 134 6.40 -24.76 -8.27
N HIS A 135 7.39 -25.22 -7.51
CA HIS A 135 8.49 -24.40 -6.99
C HIS A 135 9.62 -24.20 -7.99
N THR A 136 9.33 -23.47 -9.07
CA THR A 136 10.30 -23.23 -10.15
C THR A 136 10.35 -21.75 -10.55
N GLY A 137 11.48 -21.36 -11.15
CA GLY A 137 11.72 -20.05 -11.75
C GLY A 137 12.64 -19.10 -10.95
N PRO A 138 12.95 -17.92 -11.52
CA PRO A 138 13.94 -16.99 -10.98
C PRO A 138 13.50 -16.23 -9.71
N THR A 139 12.18 -16.06 -9.52
CA THR A 139 11.66 -15.26 -8.41
C THR A 139 11.51 -16.13 -7.17
N SER A 140 12.30 -15.82 -6.13
CA SER A 140 12.33 -16.59 -4.89
C SER A 140 11.53 -15.93 -3.77
N LEU A 141 11.13 -16.73 -2.78
CA LEU A 141 10.48 -16.25 -1.54
C LEU A 141 11.27 -15.11 -0.87
N LYS A 142 12.61 -15.14 -0.97
CA LYS A 142 13.49 -14.10 -0.42
C LYS A 142 13.16 -12.72 -1.00
N ILE A 143 12.83 -12.63 -2.29
CA ILE A 143 12.52 -11.36 -2.96
C ILE A 143 11.25 -10.75 -2.35
N ILE A 144 10.20 -11.57 -2.17
CA ILE A 144 8.95 -11.16 -1.52
C ILE A 144 9.18 -10.70 -0.08
N LEU A 145 9.99 -11.44 0.70
CA LEU A 145 10.30 -11.04 2.07
C LEU A 145 11.08 -9.72 2.14
N THR A 146 11.96 -9.45 1.17
CA THR A 146 12.68 -8.17 1.07
C THR A 146 11.83 -7.04 0.49
N GLU A 147 10.76 -7.34 -0.25
CA GLU A 147 9.82 -6.33 -0.75
C GLU A 147 9.08 -5.66 0.40
N ILE A 148 8.69 -6.43 1.44
CA ILE A 148 7.94 -5.92 2.60
C ILE A 148 8.60 -4.65 3.19
N PRO A 149 9.86 -4.66 3.68
CA PRO A 149 10.47 -3.46 4.23
C PRO A 149 10.70 -2.36 3.18
N ALA A 150 10.86 -2.71 1.90
CA ALA A 150 11.05 -1.73 0.83
C ALA A 150 9.78 -0.90 0.57
N VAL A 151 8.60 -1.54 0.59
CA VAL A 151 7.32 -0.89 0.26
C VAL A 151 6.59 -0.36 1.50
N TYR A 152 6.94 -0.84 2.69
CA TYR A 152 6.20 -0.55 3.92
C TYR A 152 6.05 0.95 4.20
N GLY A 153 7.14 1.73 4.07
CA GLY A 153 7.11 3.17 4.33
C GLY A 153 6.17 3.92 3.39
N THR A 154 6.26 3.65 2.08
CA THR A 154 5.39 4.26 1.07
C THR A 154 3.93 3.84 1.23
N ALA A 155 3.66 2.58 1.59
CA ALA A 155 2.31 2.12 1.89
C ALA A 155 1.71 2.81 3.12
N VAL A 156 2.51 2.99 4.18
CA VAL A 156 2.09 3.74 5.39
C VAL A 156 1.85 5.21 5.09
N ALA A 157 2.76 5.87 4.37
CA ALA A 157 2.60 7.27 3.95
C ALA A 157 1.30 7.48 3.16
N SER A 158 1.07 6.59 2.20
CA SER A 158 -0.12 6.57 1.37
C SER A 158 -1.42 6.39 2.17
N MET A 159 -1.42 5.46 3.14
CA MET A 159 -2.56 5.25 4.04
C MET A 159 -2.82 6.47 4.92
N ILE A 160 -1.79 7.09 5.48
CA ILE A 160 -1.93 8.31 6.31
C ILE A 160 -2.50 9.46 5.49
N LEU A 161 -2.05 9.63 4.24
CA LEU A 161 -2.63 10.60 3.32
C LEU A 161 -4.12 10.29 3.07
N GLY A 162 -4.47 9.01 2.85
CA GLY A 162 -5.87 8.57 2.73
C GLY A 162 -6.72 8.96 3.93
N ILE A 163 -6.25 8.68 5.15
CA ILE A 163 -6.92 9.08 6.40
C ILE A 163 -7.08 10.60 6.47
N ALA A 164 -6.05 11.37 6.13
CA ALA A 164 -6.09 12.83 6.15
C ALA A 164 -7.13 13.39 5.16
N LEU A 165 -7.17 12.84 3.94
CA LEU A 165 -8.12 13.25 2.91
C LEU A 165 -9.55 12.89 3.27
N LEU A 166 -9.80 11.67 3.76
CA LEU A 166 -11.11 11.25 4.25
C LEU A 166 -11.56 12.09 5.46
N ALA A 167 -10.65 12.43 6.36
CA ALA A 167 -10.93 13.31 7.49
C ALA A 167 -11.23 14.75 7.07
N TYR A 168 -10.61 15.24 5.99
CA TYR A 168 -10.81 16.59 5.47
C TYR A 168 -12.06 16.70 4.58
N ILE A 169 -12.29 15.72 3.70
CA ILE A 169 -13.35 15.72 2.69
C ILE A 169 -14.50 14.82 3.15
N LYS A 170 -15.72 15.37 3.24
CA LYS A 170 -16.90 14.58 3.66
C LYS A 170 -17.33 13.51 2.64
N ASN A 171 -16.98 13.69 1.36
CA ASN A 171 -17.30 12.76 0.28
C ASN A 171 -16.15 11.77 0.05
N GLU A 172 -16.37 10.49 0.36
CA GLU A 172 -15.37 9.42 0.27
C GLU A 172 -14.84 9.22 -1.15
N VAL A 173 -15.71 9.29 -2.16
CA VAL A 173 -15.32 9.16 -3.58
C VAL A 173 -14.39 10.29 -3.97
N MET A 174 -14.70 11.53 -3.55
CA MET A 174 -13.84 12.68 -3.82
C MET A 174 -12.49 12.58 -3.10
N ALA A 175 -12.48 12.07 -1.86
CA ALA A 175 -11.24 11.82 -1.13
C ALA A 175 -10.36 10.77 -1.83
N ALA A 176 -10.95 9.66 -2.28
CA ALA A 176 -10.25 8.61 -3.01
C ALA A 176 -9.73 9.09 -4.38
N MET A 177 -10.52 9.89 -5.11
CA MET A 177 -10.06 10.50 -6.37
C MET A 177 -8.89 11.44 -6.15
N LEU A 178 -8.95 12.31 -5.15
CA LEU A 178 -7.84 13.22 -4.85
C LEU A 178 -6.59 12.46 -4.40
N TRP A 179 -6.76 11.41 -3.61
CA TRP A 179 -5.68 10.50 -3.26
C TRP A 179 -5.02 9.89 -4.51
N ALA A 180 -5.82 9.41 -5.47
CA ALA A 180 -5.31 8.81 -6.70
C ALA A 180 -4.57 9.83 -7.57
N VAL A 181 -5.05 11.07 -7.60
CA VAL A 181 -4.36 12.18 -8.26
C VAL A 181 -2.99 12.41 -7.63
N ILE A 182 -2.89 12.46 -6.29
CA ILE A 182 -1.64 12.74 -5.59
C ILE A 182 -0.64 11.57 -5.69
N ILE A 183 -1.12 10.33 -5.53
CA ILE A 183 -0.25 9.15 -5.46
C ILE A 183 0.12 8.62 -6.85
N TYR A 184 -0.72 8.85 -7.87
CA TYR A 184 -0.52 8.29 -9.21
C TYR A 184 -0.37 9.34 -10.31
N VAL A 185 -1.35 10.24 -10.47
CA VAL A 185 -1.37 11.17 -11.62
C VAL A 185 -0.24 12.21 -11.53
N ILE A 186 -0.11 12.91 -10.41
CA ILE A 186 0.94 13.93 -10.21
C ILE A 186 2.33 13.34 -10.42
N PRO A 187 2.70 12.18 -9.83
CA PRO A 187 3.98 11.55 -10.09
C PRO A 187 4.24 11.29 -11.58
N LYS A 188 3.28 10.73 -12.32
CA LYS A 188 3.46 10.43 -13.75
C LYS A 188 3.62 11.70 -14.59
N VAL A 189 2.84 12.75 -14.28
CA VAL A 189 2.94 14.03 -14.98
C VAL A 189 4.29 14.70 -14.71
N LEU A 190 4.74 14.73 -13.45
CA LEU A 190 6.05 15.29 -13.11
C LEU A 190 7.20 14.51 -13.73
N LEU A 191 7.07 13.19 -13.83
CA LEU A 191 8.06 12.34 -14.48
C LEU A 191 8.18 12.66 -15.97
N LEU A 192 7.04 12.77 -16.67
CA LEU A 192 7.01 13.12 -18.09
C LEU A 192 7.56 14.53 -18.34
N ALA A 193 7.18 15.50 -17.50
CA ALA A 193 7.76 16.84 -17.56
C ALA A 193 9.27 16.82 -17.30
N GLY A 194 9.74 16.01 -16.35
CA GLY A 194 11.16 15.81 -16.05
C GLY A 194 11.93 15.25 -17.24
N MET A 195 11.38 14.25 -17.95
CA MET A 195 11.99 13.71 -19.18
C MET A 195 12.13 14.79 -20.26
N VAL A 196 11.11 15.61 -20.48
CA VAL A 196 11.13 16.67 -21.49
C VAL A 196 12.17 17.74 -21.14
N LEU A 197 12.23 18.17 -19.88
CA LEU A 197 13.21 19.16 -19.42
C LEU A 197 14.65 18.64 -19.50
N LEU A 198 14.86 17.36 -19.17
CA LEU A 198 16.16 16.72 -19.30
C LEU A 198 16.60 16.67 -20.77
N ALA A 199 15.72 16.23 -21.67
CA ALA A 199 16.02 16.10 -23.09
C ALA A 199 16.29 17.44 -23.80
N GLN A 200 15.52 18.48 -23.45
CA GLN A 200 15.62 19.78 -24.13
C GLN A 200 16.66 20.72 -23.50
N TRP A 201 16.79 20.71 -22.18
CA TRP A 201 17.54 21.72 -21.42
C TRP A 201 18.62 21.13 -20.51
N GLY A 202 18.76 19.80 -20.44
CA GLY A 202 19.73 19.14 -19.56
C GLY A 202 19.42 19.29 -18.06
N ILE A 203 18.19 19.63 -17.68
CA ILE A 203 17.81 19.86 -16.28
C ILE A 203 17.39 18.53 -15.64
N GLU A 204 18.23 17.98 -14.77
CA GLU A 204 18.03 16.68 -14.10
C GLU A 204 17.12 16.75 -12.86
N PHE A 205 17.00 17.92 -12.21
CA PHE A 205 16.34 18.05 -10.90
C PHE A 205 14.90 17.49 -10.88
N LEU A 206 14.06 17.88 -11.84
CA LEU A 206 12.66 17.44 -11.87
C LEU A 206 12.56 15.93 -12.15
N TRP A 207 13.45 15.42 -12.99
CA TRP A 207 13.53 13.99 -13.31
C TRP A 207 13.89 13.16 -12.07
N ASP A 208 14.93 13.56 -11.32
CA ASP A 208 15.35 12.86 -10.11
C ASP A 208 14.31 12.94 -9.01
N PHE A 209 13.69 14.11 -8.81
CA PHE A 209 12.62 14.29 -7.84
C PHE A 209 11.41 13.43 -8.17
N ALA A 210 10.97 13.41 -9.44
CA ALA A 210 9.79 12.64 -9.83
C ALA A 210 9.96 11.13 -9.62
N GLN A 211 11.19 10.61 -9.75
CA GLN A 211 11.50 9.21 -9.45
C GLN A 211 11.37 8.85 -7.97
N LEU A 212 11.35 9.81 -7.05
CA LEU A 212 11.16 9.55 -5.62
C LEU A 212 9.69 9.42 -5.23
N LEU A 213 8.76 9.75 -6.12
CA LEU A 213 7.34 9.74 -5.82
C LEU A 213 6.73 8.33 -5.93
N PRO A 214 5.67 8.00 -5.18
CA PRO A 214 5.20 6.62 -4.97
C PRO A 214 5.02 5.81 -6.27
N ALA A 215 4.26 6.33 -7.23
CA ALA A 215 3.98 5.62 -8.49
C ALA A 215 5.16 5.50 -9.46
N ASN A 216 6.28 6.16 -9.17
CA ASN A 216 7.48 6.15 -9.99
C ASN A 216 8.66 5.46 -9.29
N LEU A 217 8.69 5.45 -7.95
CA LEU A 217 9.76 4.90 -7.13
C LEU A 217 10.13 3.48 -7.54
N PHE A 218 9.11 2.64 -7.76
CA PHE A 218 9.28 1.24 -8.11
C PHE A 218 9.31 0.96 -9.63
N GLN A 219 9.16 1.99 -10.46
CA GLN A 219 9.16 1.84 -11.92
C GLN A 219 10.58 1.72 -12.48
N PHE A 220 11.56 2.33 -11.80
CA PHE A 220 12.94 2.39 -12.28
C PHE A 220 13.81 1.38 -11.54
N GLY A 221 14.56 0.57 -12.29
CA GLY A 221 15.37 -0.51 -11.74
C GLY A 221 14.57 -1.74 -11.33
N ALA A 222 13.32 -1.86 -11.80
CA ALA A 222 12.51 -3.06 -11.68
C ALA A 222 12.18 -3.61 -13.08
N GLU A 223 12.73 -4.78 -13.41
CA GLU A 223 12.34 -5.58 -14.56
C GLU A 223 11.92 -6.95 -14.04
N VAL A 224 10.60 -7.14 -13.95
CA VAL A 224 10.00 -8.35 -13.40
C VAL A 224 9.16 -8.99 -14.49
N ASN A 225 9.64 -10.09 -15.04
CA ASN A 225 8.96 -10.94 -16.01
C ASN A 225 9.26 -12.43 -15.70
N MET A 226 8.79 -13.35 -16.53
CA MET A 226 8.96 -14.78 -16.30
C MET A 226 10.42 -15.27 -16.30
N SER A 227 11.34 -14.49 -16.89
CA SER A 227 12.74 -14.84 -17.07
C SER A 227 13.69 -13.99 -16.22
N HIS A 228 13.28 -12.77 -15.88
CA HIS A 228 14.07 -11.79 -15.15
C HIS A 228 13.31 -11.29 -13.93
N CYS A 229 13.98 -11.31 -12.77
CA CYS A 229 13.48 -10.65 -11.57
C CYS A 229 14.58 -9.71 -11.04
N GLU A 230 14.55 -8.51 -11.60
CA GLU A 230 15.29 -7.35 -11.11
C GLU A 230 14.30 -6.41 -10.43
N VAL A 231 14.62 -6.04 -9.20
CA VAL A 231 13.83 -5.12 -8.40
C VAL A 231 14.78 -4.16 -7.72
N LEU A 232 14.33 -2.93 -7.51
CA LEU A 232 15.16 -1.85 -6.95
C LEU A 232 15.79 -2.27 -5.61
N TRP A 233 15.02 -2.93 -4.76
CA TRP A 233 15.42 -3.36 -3.41
C TRP A 233 16.29 -4.63 -3.37
N LYS A 234 16.68 -5.20 -4.52
CA LYS A 234 17.65 -6.30 -4.60
C LYS A 234 19.06 -5.85 -4.23
N THR A 235 19.37 -4.57 -4.47
CA THR A 235 20.64 -3.95 -4.09
C THR A 235 20.53 -3.27 -2.73
N SER A 236 21.62 -3.23 -1.97
CA SER A 236 21.65 -2.52 -0.67
C SER A 236 21.31 -1.03 -0.84
N GLN A 237 21.87 -0.38 -1.86
CA GLN A 237 21.61 1.03 -2.16
C GLN A 237 20.15 1.29 -2.52
N GLY A 238 19.54 0.45 -3.36
CA GLY A 238 18.13 0.58 -3.72
C GLY A 238 17.21 0.31 -2.54
N MET A 239 17.52 -0.67 -1.68
CA MET A 239 16.80 -0.89 -0.42
C MET A 239 16.85 0.35 0.49
N THR A 240 18.04 0.93 0.68
CA THR A 240 18.21 2.16 1.47
C THR A 240 17.40 3.31 0.87
N LYS A 241 17.38 3.45 -0.46
CA LYS A 241 16.56 4.46 -1.15
C LYS A 241 15.07 4.28 -0.84
N CYS A 242 14.53 3.06 -0.98
CA CYS A 242 13.11 2.77 -0.70
C CYS A 242 12.74 3.12 0.75
N VAL A 243 13.57 2.70 1.72
CA VAL A 243 13.30 2.96 3.14
C VAL A 243 13.35 4.45 3.47
N ILE A 244 14.37 5.17 2.99
CA ILE A 244 14.49 6.62 3.24
C ILE A 244 13.32 7.37 2.63
N VAL A 245 12.98 7.08 1.36
CA VAL A 245 11.86 7.71 0.68
C VAL A 245 10.56 7.45 1.44
N GLY A 246 10.29 6.19 1.82
CA GLY A 246 9.09 5.84 2.58
C GLY A 246 9.00 6.55 3.94
N ILE A 247 10.12 6.75 4.64
CA ILE A 247 10.15 7.54 5.90
C ILE A 247 9.82 9.01 5.61
N VAL A 248 10.45 9.61 4.61
CA VAL A 248 10.21 11.01 4.22
C VAL A 248 8.76 11.23 3.82
N GLU A 249 8.21 10.37 2.95
CA GLU A 249 6.80 10.41 2.54
C GLU A 249 5.86 10.29 3.75
N THR A 250 6.18 9.41 4.71
CA THR A 250 5.37 9.22 5.92
C THR A 250 5.35 10.50 6.76
N VAL A 251 6.52 11.13 6.97
CA VAL A 251 6.62 12.40 7.71
C VAL A 251 5.83 13.50 6.99
N LEU A 252 5.97 13.62 5.67
CA LEU A 252 5.24 14.60 4.87
C LEU A 252 3.72 14.39 4.96
N ALA A 253 3.25 13.14 4.88
CA ALA A 253 1.83 12.81 5.00
C ALA A 253 1.26 13.16 6.39
N ILE A 254 2.01 12.90 7.46
CA ILE A 254 1.63 13.28 8.83
C ILE A 254 1.54 14.81 8.95
N VAL A 255 2.55 15.54 8.49
CA VAL A 255 2.58 17.01 8.54
C VAL A 255 1.44 17.60 7.73
N ALA A 256 1.21 17.10 6.51
CA ALA A 256 0.09 17.52 5.67
C ALA A 256 -1.25 17.28 6.38
N GLY A 257 -1.47 16.09 6.95
CA GLY A 257 -2.68 15.77 7.69
C GLY A 257 -2.93 16.69 8.90
N ILE A 258 -1.88 16.97 9.68
CA ILE A 258 -1.97 17.92 10.81
C ILE A 258 -2.37 19.31 10.31
N VAL A 259 -1.71 19.83 9.27
CA VAL A 259 -1.99 21.17 8.73
C VAL A 259 -3.41 21.27 8.16
N MET A 260 -3.87 20.25 7.43
CA MET A 260 -5.23 20.19 6.87
C MET A 260 -6.30 20.20 7.96
N LEU A 261 -6.10 19.43 9.03
CA LEU A 261 -7.09 19.25 10.09
C LEU A 261 -7.09 20.36 11.14
N ARG A 262 -5.98 21.12 11.27
CA ARG A 262 -5.93 22.35 12.08
C ARG A 262 -6.88 23.43 11.57
N LYS A 263 -6.99 23.59 10.25
CA LYS A 263 -7.74 24.69 9.61
C LYS A 263 -9.22 24.39 9.38
N LYS A 264 -9.70 23.17 9.68
CA LYS A 264 -11.07 22.77 9.38
C LYS A 264 -12.03 23.28 10.46
N GLU A 265 -12.92 24.21 10.12
CA GLU A 265 -14.03 24.63 11.00
C GLU A 265 -15.11 23.53 11.10
N VAL A 266 -15.92 23.53 12.18
CA VAL A 266 -16.94 22.50 12.47
C VAL A 266 -18.12 22.62 11.52
#